data_AF-A0A958AWE2-F1
#
_entry.id   AF-A0A958AWE2-F1
#
_cell.length_a   1.000
_cell.length_b   1.000
_cell.length_c   1.000
_cell.angle_alpha   90.00
_cell.angle_beta   90.00
_cell.angle_gamma   90.00
#
_symmetry.space_group_name_H-M   'P 1'
#
loop_
_entity.id
_entity.type
_entity.pdbx_description
1 polymer ?
#
loop_
_entity_poly.entity_id
_entity_poly.type
_entity_poly.pdbx_seq_one_letter_code
_entity_poly.pdbx_strand_id
1 'polypeptide(L)' 'MRTIIEKHIDDVRQGDVVLHDGTERTVSGTDITSGFFGRSLFGDSYRMGTVLVKVVVYSAV' A
#
# COMPACT_ATOMS: atom_id res chain seq x y z
N MET A 1 5.32 17.57 7.17
CA MET A 1 5.88 16.47 8.00
C MET A 1 5.47 15.14 7.36
N ARG A 2 6.34 14.11 7.34
CA ARG A 2 5.97 12.78 6.83
C ARG A 2 5.68 11.83 8.00
N THR A 3 4.55 11.14 7.93
CA THR A 3 4.14 10.15 8.93
C THR A 3 3.91 8.82 8.25
N ILE A 4 4.43 7.73 8.83
CA ILE A 4 4.18 6.38 8.34
C ILE A 4 3.05 5.79 9.17
N ILE A 5 1.99 5.35 8.49
CA ILE A 5 0.86 4.66 9.10
C ILE A 5 0.80 3.24 8.56
N GLU A 6 0.50 2.27 9.42
CA GLU A 6 0.33 0.88 9.03
C GLU A 6 -1.15 0.62 8.80
N LYS A 7 -1.49 0.13 7.62
CA LYS A 7 -2.87 -0.15 7.21
C LYS A 7 -2.98 -1.55 6.63
N HIS A 8 -4.18 -2.12 6.71
CA HIS A 8 -4.47 -3.35 5.98
C HIS A 8 -4.43 -3.05 4.46
N ILE A 9 -4.07 -4.05 3.65
CA ILE A 9 -4.00 -3.91 2.19
C ILE A 9 -5.34 -3.48 1.58
N ASP A 10 -6.46 -3.82 2.23
CA ASP A 10 -7.79 -3.42 1.80
C ASP A 10 -8.10 -1.93 2.03
N ASP A 11 -7.41 -1.28 2.98
CA ASP A 11 -7.59 0.14 3.27
C ASP A 11 -6.72 1.05 2.41
N VAL A 12 -5.74 0.47 1.70
CA VAL A 12 -4.91 1.19 0.73
C VAL A 12 -5.77 1.58 -0.46
N ARG A 13 -5.64 2.80 -0.97
CA ARG A 13 -6.37 3.28 -2.14
C ARG A 13 -5.42 3.82 -3.19
N GLN A 14 -5.94 3.96 -4.41
CA GLN A 14 -5.22 4.66 -5.47
C GLN A 14 -4.88 6.09 -5.00
N GLY A 15 -3.63 6.50 -5.18
CA GLY A 15 -3.11 7.79 -4.76
C GLY A 15 -2.39 7.78 -3.40
N ASP A 16 -2.53 6.71 -2.60
CA ASP A 16 -1.70 6.54 -1.41
C ASP A 16 -0.24 6.31 -1.80
N VAL A 17 0.69 6.82 -0.99
CA VAL A 17 2.12 6.51 -1.13
C VAL A 17 2.45 5.40 -0.14
N VAL A 18 3.06 4.32 -0.60
CA VAL A 18 3.44 3.18 0.25
C VAL A 18 4.93 2.95 0.21
N LEU A 19 5.47 2.45 1.31
CA LEU A 19 6.85 2.01 1.39
C LEU A 19 6.90 0.52 1.02
N HIS A 20 7.25 0.23 -0.23
CA HIS A 20 7.37 -1.14 -0.76
C HIS A 20 8.83 -1.42 -1.11
N ASP A 21 9.40 -2.51 -0.59
CA ASP A 21 10.83 -2.87 -0.73
C ASP A 21 11.81 -1.73 -0.42
N GLY A 22 11.51 -0.93 0.63
CA GLY A 22 12.35 0.19 1.04
C GLY A 22 12.28 1.42 0.14
N THR A 23 11.42 1.41 -0.89
CA THR A 23 11.19 2.55 -1.80
C THR A 23 9.78 3.11 -1.61
N GLU A 24 9.67 4.42 -1.54
CA GLU A 24 8.37 5.13 -1.55
C GLU A 24 7.78 5.06 -2.95
N ARG A 25 6.62 4.42 -3.11
CA ARG A 25 5.91 4.28 -4.38
C ARG A 25 4.47 4.76 -4.25
N THR A 26 4.02 5.54 -5.21
CA THR A 26 2.61 5.94 -5.30
C THR A 26 1.80 4.80 -5.89
N VAL A 27 0.71 4.42 -5.22
CA VAL A 27 -0.21 3.37 -5.67
C VAL A 27 -1.05 3.90 -6.81
N SER A 28 -0.91 3.31 -8.00
CA SER A 28 -1.80 3.55 -9.13
C SER A 28 -2.89 2.49 -9.23
N GLY A 29 -3.94 2.76 -10.01
CA GLY A 29 -5.05 1.81 -10.19
C GLY A 29 -4.63 0.49 -10.83
N THR A 30 -3.55 0.48 -11.62
CA THR A 30 -2.98 -0.74 -12.22
C THR A 30 -2.15 -1.57 -11.24
N ASP A 31 -1.68 -0.96 -10.14
CA ASP A 31 -0.87 -1.65 -9.14
C ASP A 31 -1.73 -2.44 -8.15
N ILE A 32 -3.00 -2.06 -8.01
CA ILE A 32 -3.97 -2.79 -7.21
C ILE A 32 -4.62 -3.83 -8.09
N THR A 33 -4.35 -5.09 -7.80
CA THR A 33 -5.01 -6.22 -8.46
C THR A 33 -5.77 -7.04 -7.43
N SER A 34 -6.80 -7.73 -7.86
CA SER A 34 -7.51 -8.71 -7.04
C SER A 34 -7.60 -10.02 -7.82
N GLY A 35 -7.33 -11.13 -7.15
CA GLY A 35 -7.30 -12.45 -7.77
C GLY A 35 -7.61 -13.55 -6.77
N PHE A 36 -7.18 -14.77 -7.08
CA PHE A 36 -7.46 -15.96 -6.26
C PHE A 36 -6.93 -15.84 -4.82
N PHE A 37 -5.82 -15.13 -4.61
CA PHE A 37 -5.21 -14.90 -3.30
C PHE A 37 -5.68 -13.60 -2.61
N GLY A 38 -6.78 -13.01 -3.08
CA GLY A 38 -7.31 -11.75 -2.56
C GLY A 38 -6.66 -10.53 -3.22
N ARG A 39 -6.55 -9.45 -2.45
CA ARG A 39 -5.99 -8.18 -2.92
C ARG A 39 -4.47 -8.24 -2.95
N SER A 40 -3.88 -7.79 -4.05
CA SER A 40 -2.44 -7.66 -4.23
C SER A 40 -2.10 -6.22 -4.60
N LEU A 41 -1.00 -5.73 -4.05
CA LEU A 41 -0.47 -4.40 -4.26
C LEU A 41 0.93 -4.56 -4.85
N PHE A 42 1.16 -4.02 -6.05
CA PHE A 42 2.39 -4.23 -6.83
C PHE A 42 2.71 -5.72 -7.09
N GLY A 43 1.68 -6.58 -7.12
CA GLY A 43 1.85 -8.03 -7.28
C GLY A 43 2.17 -8.78 -5.97
N ASP A 44 2.32 -8.09 -4.84
CA ASP A 44 2.46 -8.70 -3.53
C ASP A 44 1.11 -8.69 -2.79
N SER A 45 0.68 -9.83 -2.29
CA SER A 45 -0.54 -9.98 -1.48
C SER A 45 -0.33 -9.66 -0.01
N TYR A 46 0.88 -9.25 0.39
CA TYR A 46 1.27 -8.95 1.77
C TYR A 46 0.92 -10.11 2.71
N ARG A 47 1.27 -11.34 2.31
CA ARG A 47 0.88 -12.61 2.97
C ARG A 47 -0.63 -12.69 3.20
N MET A 48 -1.42 -12.49 2.15
CA MET A 48 -2.88 -12.52 2.17
C MET A 48 -3.47 -11.52 3.19
N GLY A 49 -2.88 -10.32 3.27
CA GLY A 49 -3.31 -9.26 4.19
C GLY A 49 -2.79 -9.40 5.64
N THR A 50 -2.03 -10.45 5.96
CA THR A 50 -1.46 -10.63 7.31
C THR A 50 -0.39 -9.59 7.62
N VAL A 51 0.32 -9.09 6.60
CA VAL A 51 1.33 -8.04 6.76
C VAL A 51 0.69 -6.68 6.47
N LEU A 52 0.85 -5.75 7.39
CA LEU A 52 0.37 -4.38 7.21
C LEU A 52 1.23 -3.63 6.19
N VAL A 53 0.56 -2.86 5.34
CA VAL A 53 1.19 -1.97 4.37
C VAL A 53 1.57 -0.68 5.07
N LYS A 54 2.82 -0.23 4.89
CA LYS A 54 3.31 1.05 5.41
C LYS A 54 2.95 2.15 4.43
N VAL A 55 1.95 2.96 4.76
CA VAL A 55 1.51 4.13 3.98
C VAL A 55 2.20 5.39 4.50
N VAL A 56 2.78 6.16 3.60
CA VAL A 56 3.42 7.45 3.89
C VAL A 56 2.40 8.56 3.62
N VAL A 57 2.06 9.30 4.68
CA VAL A 57 1.18 10.47 4.59
C VAL A 57 2.02 11.73 4.66
N TYR A 58 1.91 12.56 3.63
CA TYR A 58 2.49 13.89 3.60
C TYR A 58 1.42 14.88 4.07
N SER A 59 1.58 15.40 5.28
CA SER A 59 0.81 16.56 5.72
C SER A 59 1.57 17.82 5.31
N ALA A 60 0.96 18.57 4.38
CA ALA A 60 1.35 19.93 4.07
C ALA A 60 0.91 20.81 5.25
N VAL A 61 1.87 21.54 5.82
CA VAL A 61 1.64 22.63 6.77
C VAL A 61 1.32 23.89 6.00
#